data_AF-A0A317C8Q1-F1
#
_entry.id   AF-A0A317C8Q1-F1
#
_cell.length_a   1.000
_cell.length_b   1.000
_cell.length_c   1.000
_cell.angle_alpha   90.00
_cell.angle_beta   90.00
_cell.angle_gamma   90.00
#
_symmetry.space_group_name_H-M   'P 1'
#
loop_
_entity.id
_entity.type
_entity.pdbx_description
1 polymer ?
#
loop_
_entity_poly.entity_id
_entity_poly.type
_entity_poly.pdbx_seq_one_letter_code
_entity_poly.pdbx_strand_id
1 'polypeptide(L)'
;MLPNQDEKGAAKLHLNFGGYSVAGVKASNEDAFTAMLPTETSVRKYKGAVACIADGVSCSSHAQLASQTAVTNFMSDYYSTPDFWNVQQSAAKVIGSINSWLYQQGHSSSTKSDGWITTFSSLIIKSHTAHLLHAGDSRIYLLRNNELELLTQDHSYQGGGESYLTRALGIERHLDLDYKSLKVQVGDRFLLTTDGVHDTLNHKDLTELASQKGSSLEEVATHIGNVALEAGSNDNISCLIVDVTSLPIERVDELYKHLDTLKIPPALSVGQKIDQFEITQVLHSGTRSHVYLARDKHTDELRVLKMPSLNFSDDTDYLEAFAREQWIGRKLSHPQVMQIFPPPEGSQFLYNVCEYVEGQTLRQWMIDHPQPALDKVRSLLDAMIIPVRALHRAKMVHRDLKPENFIINRDGVVKLIDFGTMKITGIEEITPVKIDELPLGDTNYIAPEYIIHNVVDSGSDLFSVATIIYEMITGKLPYNAIKSTRDYPKQFGKWEYQSILKLAKPPENIPSWVDTVLKKALAPNPLYRYQVMSEFQADLRKPSSTLIASAKSVPLIERNPLRFWQVTSALLLIIVITQWVTYFT
;
A
#
# COMPACT_ATOMS: atom_id res chain seq x y z
N MET A 1 -24.68 19.22 -20.07
CA MET A 1 -24.00 17.91 -19.98
C MET A 1 -23.64 17.46 -21.39
N LEU A 2 -22.43 17.79 -21.83
CA LEU A 2 -21.86 17.27 -23.07
C LEU A 2 -20.72 16.33 -22.67
N PRO A 3 -20.53 15.19 -23.34
CA PRO A 3 -19.48 14.24 -22.98
C PRO A 3 -18.09 14.81 -23.30
N ASN A 4 -17.18 14.71 -22.34
CA ASN A 4 -15.75 15.05 -22.47
C ASN A 4 -15.18 14.43 -23.76
N GLN A 5 -14.70 15.28 -24.66
CA GLN A 5 -14.07 14.84 -25.91
C GLN A 5 -12.63 14.31 -25.72
N ASP A 6 -12.10 14.34 -24.50
CA ASP A 6 -10.71 13.92 -24.19
C ASP A 6 -10.52 12.41 -23.99
N GLU A 7 -11.57 11.59 -24.00
CA GLU A 7 -11.43 10.12 -23.85
C GLU A 7 -11.08 9.36 -25.15
N LYS A 8 -10.92 10.06 -26.29
CA LYS A 8 -10.73 9.39 -27.60
C LYS A 8 -9.31 8.86 -27.88
N GLY A 9 -8.34 9.05 -26.97
CA GLY A 9 -6.93 8.71 -27.23
C GLY A 9 -6.24 7.78 -26.23
N ALA A 10 -6.81 7.49 -25.06
CA ALA A 10 -6.13 6.66 -24.06
C ALA A 10 -6.28 5.17 -24.41
N ALA A 11 -5.16 4.45 -24.58
CA ALA A 11 -5.22 3.00 -24.76
C ALA A 11 -5.96 2.38 -23.56
N LYS A 12 -6.95 1.54 -23.83
CA LYS A 12 -7.74 0.84 -22.80
C LYS A 12 -7.23 -0.59 -22.67
N LEU A 13 -7.42 -1.19 -21.51
CA LEU A 13 -7.25 -2.64 -21.38
C LEU A 13 -8.21 -3.34 -22.34
N HIS A 14 -7.65 -4.06 -23.31
CA HIS A 14 -8.38 -4.91 -24.24
C HIS A 14 -7.79 -6.31 -24.23
N LEU A 15 -8.66 -7.26 -23.94
CA LEU A 15 -8.37 -8.69 -23.97
C LEU A 15 -9.33 -9.37 -24.91
N ASN A 16 -8.85 -10.40 -25.61
CA ASN A 16 -9.70 -11.33 -26.33
C ASN A 16 -9.76 -12.64 -25.55
N PHE A 17 -10.93 -13.27 -25.56
CA PHE A 17 -11.16 -14.56 -24.90
C PHE A 17 -11.62 -15.58 -25.94
N GLY A 18 -11.27 -16.84 -25.73
CA GLY A 18 -11.89 -17.96 -26.41
C GLY A 18 -11.79 -19.19 -25.53
N GLY A 19 -12.85 -19.98 -25.46
CA GLY A 19 -12.87 -21.15 -24.61
C GLY A 19 -13.66 -22.29 -25.22
N TYR A 20 -13.34 -23.49 -24.78
CA TYR A 20 -13.99 -24.74 -25.17
C TYR A 20 -14.12 -25.61 -23.93
N SER A 21 -15.30 -26.19 -23.71
CA SER A 21 -15.55 -27.11 -22.59
C SER A 21 -16.58 -28.15 -23.00
N VAL A 22 -16.23 -29.43 -22.84
CA VAL A 22 -17.08 -30.57 -23.21
C VAL A 22 -16.96 -31.71 -22.21
N ALA A 23 -18.02 -32.51 -22.13
CA ALA A 23 -18.08 -33.66 -21.23
C ALA A 23 -17.06 -34.77 -21.58
N GLY A 24 -16.56 -34.79 -22.82
CA GLY A 24 -15.68 -35.84 -23.31
C GLY A 24 -16.37 -37.20 -23.32
N VAL A 25 -15.79 -38.18 -22.62
CA VAL A 25 -16.32 -39.54 -22.50
C VAL A 25 -17.34 -39.67 -21.36
N LYS A 26 -17.41 -38.67 -20.46
CA LYS A 26 -18.35 -38.65 -19.32
C LYS A 26 -19.77 -38.27 -19.77
N ALA A 27 -20.77 -38.65 -18.94
CA ALA A 27 -22.18 -38.36 -19.22
C ALA A 27 -22.55 -36.88 -19.04
N SER A 28 -21.81 -36.16 -18.20
CA SER A 28 -21.99 -34.74 -17.90
C SER A 28 -20.65 -34.02 -17.90
N ASN A 29 -20.70 -32.72 -18.21
CA ASN A 29 -19.55 -31.83 -18.11
C ASN A 29 -19.53 -31.21 -16.71
N GLU A 30 -18.57 -31.62 -15.88
CA GLU A 30 -18.39 -31.17 -14.50
C GLU A 30 -17.46 -29.96 -14.42
N ASP A 31 -16.82 -29.58 -15.53
CA ASP A 31 -16.01 -28.38 -15.63
C ASP A 31 -16.86 -27.13 -15.86
N ALA A 32 -16.36 -25.99 -15.38
CA ALA A 32 -16.92 -24.69 -15.67
C ALA A 32 -15.82 -23.65 -15.90
N PHE A 33 -16.02 -22.75 -16.86
CA PHE A 33 -15.16 -21.59 -17.03
C PHE A 33 -15.98 -20.34 -17.31
N THR A 34 -15.41 -19.17 -17.05
CA THR A 34 -16.00 -17.89 -17.40
C THR A 34 -14.90 -16.85 -17.64
N ALA A 35 -15.18 -15.88 -18.49
CA ALA A 35 -14.31 -14.74 -18.72
C ALA A 35 -15.14 -13.48 -18.93
N MET A 36 -14.68 -12.37 -18.36
CA MET A 36 -15.38 -11.09 -18.44
C MET A 36 -14.38 -9.93 -18.56
N LEU A 37 -14.63 -9.10 -19.57
CA LEU A 37 -14.07 -7.75 -19.67
C LEU A 37 -15.20 -6.75 -19.44
N PRO A 38 -15.22 -6.01 -18.32
CA PRO A 38 -16.31 -5.07 -18.02
C PRO A 38 -16.46 -4.01 -19.11
N THR A 39 -17.70 -3.76 -19.55
CA THR A 39 -18.00 -2.70 -20.52
C THR A 39 -17.85 -1.31 -19.91
N GLU A 40 -18.16 -1.16 -18.62
CA GLU A 40 -18.00 0.10 -17.89
C GLU A 40 -16.52 0.42 -17.64
N THR A 41 -16.11 1.64 -18.02
CA THR A 41 -14.69 2.05 -17.98
C THR A 41 -14.18 2.20 -16.54
N SER A 42 -15.04 2.63 -15.60
CA SER A 42 -14.76 2.72 -14.16
C SER A 42 -14.44 1.34 -13.57
N VAL A 43 -15.32 0.36 -13.77
CA VAL A 43 -15.16 -1.01 -13.27
C VAL A 43 -13.92 -1.65 -13.88
N ARG A 44 -13.73 -1.55 -15.20
CA ARG A 44 -12.52 -2.05 -15.87
C ARG A 44 -11.24 -1.44 -15.31
N LYS A 45 -11.27 -0.16 -14.94
CA LYS A 45 -10.12 0.55 -14.36
C LYS A 45 -9.78 0.09 -12.95
N TYR A 46 -10.78 -0.10 -12.09
CA TYR A 46 -10.55 -0.46 -10.67
C TYR A 46 -10.42 -1.97 -10.45
N LYS A 47 -11.10 -2.79 -11.26
CA LYS A 47 -11.21 -4.24 -11.09
C LYS A 47 -10.51 -5.05 -12.17
N GLY A 48 -10.25 -4.48 -13.35
CA GLY A 48 -9.63 -5.21 -14.46
C GLY A 48 -10.58 -6.22 -15.09
N ALA A 49 -9.99 -7.21 -15.76
CA ALA A 49 -10.69 -8.31 -16.43
C ALA A 49 -10.39 -9.63 -15.70
N VAL A 50 -11.38 -10.52 -15.67
CA VAL A 50 -11.29 -11.81 -14.97
C VAL A 50 -11.51 -12.94 -15.96
N ALA A 51 -10.71 -14.00 -15.84
CA ALA A 51 -10.90 -15.29 -16.47
C ALA A 51 -10.69 -16.37 -15.42
N CYS A 52 -11.63 -17.30 -15.26
CA CYS A 52 -11.48 -18.39 -14.31
C CYS A 52 -12.01 -19.72 -14.86
N ILE A 53 -11.46 -20.80 -14.33
CA ILE A 53 -11.78 -22.18 -14.64
C ILE A 53 -11.85 -22.97 -13.33
N ALA A 54 -12.76 -23.93 -13.28
CA ALA A 54 -12.97 -24.83 -12.17
C ALA A 54 -13.36 -26.21 -12.70
N ASP A 55 -12.89 -27.23 -12.01
CA ASP A 55 -13.13 -28.64 -12.29
C ASP A 55 -13.82 -29.26 -11.07
N GLY A 56 -14.94 -29.93 -11.30
CA GLY A 56 -15.72 -30.57 -10.26
C GLY A 56 -15.19 -31.96 -9.96
N VAL A 57 -14.94 -32.30 -8.69
CA VAL A 57 -14.40 -33.62 -8.35
C VAL A 57 -15.45 -34.72 -8.57
N SER A 58 -15.24 -35.61 -9.54
CA SER A 58 -16.20 -36.64 -9.97
C SER A 58 -16.63 -37.66 -8.91
N CYS A 59 -15.90 -37.78 -7.80
CA CYS A 59 -16.34 -38.57 -6.65
C CYS A 59 -17.53 -37.95 -5.88
N SER A 60 -18.00 -36.77 -6.31
CA SER A 60 -19.13 -36.07 -5.73
C SER A 60 -20.37 -36.05 -6.63
N SER A 61 -21.54 -36.26 -6.02
CA SER A 61 -22.84 -36.17 -6.71
C SER A 61 -23.20 -34.75 -7.19
N HIS A 62 -22.43 -33.73 -6.79
CA HIS A 62 -22.68 -32.31 -7.05
C HIS A 62 -21.49 -31.61 -7.73
N ALA A 63 -20.57 -32.36 -8.34
CA ALA A 63 -19.33 -31.86 -8.97
C ALA A 63 -19.59 -30.66 -9.90
N GLN A 64 -20.51 -30.84 -10.85
CA GLN A 64 -20.92 -29.80 -11.81
C GLN A 64 -21.51 -28.54 -11.13
N LEU A 65 -22.32 -28.73 -10.09
CA LEU A 65 -22.92 -27.60 -9.37
C LEU A 65 -21.86 -26.83 -8.56
N ALA A 66 -20.89 -27.54 -7.98
CA ALA A 66 -19.80 -26.92 -7.22
C ALA A 66 -18.92 -26.04 -8.12
N SER A 67 -18.45 -26.56 -9.25
CA SER A 67 -17.60 -25.82 -10.20
C SER A 67 -18.34 -24.61 -10.79
N GLN A 68 -19.59 -24.81 -11.24
CA GLN A 68 -20.42 -23.74 -11.78
C GLN A 68 -20.70 -22.64 -10.75
N THR A 69 -20.98 -23.02 -9.49
CA THR A 69 -21.22 -22.08 -8.40
C THR A 69 -19.96 -21.28 -8.08
N ALA A 70 -18.80 -21.93 -8.04
CA ALA A 70 -17.53 -21.27 -7.75
C ALA A 70 -17.21 -20.18 -8.79
N VAL A 71 -17.28 -20.51 -10.08
CA VAL A 71 -16.94 -19.54 -11.15
C VAL A 71 -17.96 -18.42 -11.26
N THR A 72 -19.26 -18.74 -11.15
CA THR A 72 -20.34 -17.75 -11.30
C THR A 72 -20.37 -16.76 -10.14
N ASN A 73 -20.28 -17.26 -8.90
CA ASN A 73 -20.28 -16.39 -7.72
C ASN A 73 -19.00 -15.57 -7.65
N PHE A 74 -17.84 -16.15 -8.00
CA PHE A 74 -16.60 -15.39 -8.02
C PHE A 74 -16.70 -14.21 -8.98
N MET A 75 -17.21 -14.44 -10.20
CA MET A 75 -17.40 -13.40 -11.20
C MET A 75 -18.30 -12.26 -10.70
N SER A 76 -19.46 -12.58 -10.13
CA SER A 76 -20.43 -11.59 -9.64
C SER A 76 -19.90 -10.82 -8.41
N ASP A 77 -19.38 -11.54 -7.42
CA ASP A 77 -19.00 -10.95 -6.13
C ASP A 77 -17.71 -10.16 -6.24
N TYR A 78 -16.75 -10.58 -7.08
CA TYR A 78 -15.51 -9.87 -7.30
C TYR A 78 -15.76 -8.44 -7.79
N TYR A 79 -16.62 -8.26 -8.80
CA TYR A 79 -16.96 -6.93 -9.32
C TYR A 79 -17.83 -6.11 -8.37
N SER A 80 -18.48 -6.76 -7.40
CA SER A 80 -19.27 -6.10 -6.35
C SER A 80 -18.44 -5.67 -5.13
N THR A 81 -17.15 -6.04 -5.07
CA THR A 81 -16.26 -5.62 -3.97
C THR A 81 -15.96 -4.11 -4.01
N PRO A 82 -15.65 -3.46 -2.88
CA PRO A 82 -15.35 -2.03 -2.87
C PRO A 82 -14.16 -1.63 -3.76
N ASP A 83 -14.25 -0.51 -4.50
CA ASP A 83 -13.25 -0.08 -5.50
C ASP A 83 -11.84 0.18 -4.94
N PHE A 84 -11.76 0.49 -3.65
CA PHE A 84 -10.50 0.78 -2.96
C PHE A 84 -9.76 -0.48 -2.48
N TRP A 85 -10.37 -1.67 -2.61
CA TRP A 85 -9.68 -2.94 -2.32
C TRP A 85 -8.73 -3.29 -3.47
N ASN A 86 -7.56 -3.83 -3.13
CA ASN A 86 -6.67 -4.37 -4.15
C ASN A 86 -7.20 -5.73 -4.68
N VAL A 87 -6.62 -6.22 -5.78
CA VAL A 87 -7.09 -7.44 -6.45
C VAL A 87 -7.00 -8.65 -5.52
N GLN A 88 -5.85 -8.83 -4.86
CA GLN A 88 -5.63 -9.94 -3.93
C GLN A 88 -6.65 -9.96 -2.78
N GLN A 89 -6.91 -8.82 -2.14
CA GLN A 89 -7.88 -8.70 -1.05
C GLN A 89 -9.30 -9.00 -1.52
N SER A 90 -9.69 -8.45 -2.67
CA SER A 90 -11.01 -8.67 -3.25
C SER A 90 -11.22 -10.15 -3.56
N ALA A 91 -10.29 -10.76 -4.28
CA ALA A 91 -10.37 -12.15 -4.68
C ALA A 91 -10.30 -13.10 -3.47
N ALA A 92 -9.38 -12.90 -2.53
CA ALA A 92 -9.27 -13.74 -1.33
C ALA A 92 -10.53 -13.68 -0.46
N LYS A 93 -11.15 -12.50 -0.31
CA LYS A 93 -12.38 -12.36 0.48
C LYS A 93 -13.56 -13.07 -0.17
N VAL A 94 -13.69 -12.97 -1.49
CA VAL A 94 -14.75 -13.64 -2.25
C VAL A 94 -14.55 -15.15 -2.22
N ILE A 95 -13.35 -15.64 -2.50
CA ILE A 95 -13.04 -17.08 -2.47
C ILE A 95 -13.23 -17.67 -1.08
N GLY A 96 -12.80 -16.98 -0.02
CA GLY A 96 -13.04 -17.45 1.35
C GLY A 96 -14.54 -17.59 1.67
N SER A 97 -15.39 -16.73 1.09
CA SER A 97 -16.84 -16.79 1.27
C SER A 97 -17.46 -17.95 0.49
N ILE A 98 -17.03 -18.15 -0.76
CA ILE A 98 -17.44 -19.29 -1.61
C ILE A 98 -17.02 -20.62 -0.97
N ASN A 99 -15.76 -20.72 -0.52
CA ASN A 99 -15.24 -21.91 0.15
C ASN A 99 -16.04 -22.27 1.40
N SER A 100 -16.36 -21.26 2.23
CA SER A 100 -17.15 -21.48 3.45
C SER A 100 -18.54 -22.03 3.13
N TRP A 101 -19.17 -21.54 2.07
CA TRP A 101 -20.48 -22.01 1.63
C TRP A 101 -20.43 -23.44 1.09
N LEU A 102 -19.49 -23.74 0.19
CA LEU A 102 -19.28 -25.09 -0.36
C LEU A 102 -18.97 -26.11 0.74
N TYR A 103 -18.07 -25.76 1.66
CA TYR A 103 -17.73 -26.59 2.82
C TYR A 103 -18.96 -26.89 3.69
N GLN A 104 -19.77 -25.88 4.00
CA GLN A 104 -20.98 -26.05 4.81
C GLN A 104 -22.03 -26.93 4.11
N GLN A 105 -22.19 -26.77 2.79
CA GLN A 105 -23.12 -27.56 2.00
C GLN A 105 -22.71 -29.04 1.97
N GLY A 106 -21.42 -29.33 1.77
CA GLY A 106 -20.89 -30.70 1.80
C GLY A 106 -21.00 -31.39 3.16
N HIS A 107 -20.91 -30.64 4.27
CA HIS A 107 -21.04 -31.19 5.63
C HIS A 107 -22.49 -31.36 6.10
N SER A 108 -23.46 -30.75 5.41
CA SER A 108 -24.87 -30.82 5.78
C SER A 108 -25.60 -32.04 5.19
N SER A 109 -24.98 -32.76 4.25
CA SER A 109 -25.56 -33.98 3.66
C SER A 109 -25.15 -35.24 4.44
N SER A 110 -26.07 -36.20 4.55
CA SER A 110 -25.94 -37.39 5.42
C SER A 110 -25.14 -38.54 4.78
N THR A 111 -24.69 -38.38 3.53
CA THR A 111 -23.97 -39.40 2.74
C THR A 111 -22.52 -38.95 2.49
N LYS A 112 -21.57 -39.90 2.55
CA LYS A 112 -20.13 -39.63 2.33
C LYS A 112 -19.78 -39.16 0.89
N SER A 113 -20.72 -39.22 -0.05
CA SER A 113 -20.56 -38.95 -1.48
C SER A 113 -21.09 -37.60 -1.96
N ASP A 114 -21.57 -36.74 -1.06
CA ASP A 114 -22.24 -35.46 -1.39
C ASP A 114 -21.35 -34.23 -1.15
N GLY A 115 -20.03 -34.39 -1.28
CA GLY A 115 -19.08 -33.28 -1.08
C GLY A 115 -19.19 -32.23 -2.18
N TRP A 116 -19.41 -30.96 -1.83
CA TRP A 116 -19.36 -29.85 -2.79
C TRP A 116 -17.91 -29.40 -2.99
N ILE A 117 -17.14 -30.15 -3.81
CA ILE A 117 -15.70 -29.97 -3.96
C ILE A 117 -15.35 -29.63 -5.42
N THR A 118 -14.52 -28.60 -5.60
CA THR A 118 -14.07 -28.18 -6.93
C THR A 118 -12.70 -27.52 -6.87
N THR A 119 -11.90 -27.66 -7.92
CA THR A 119 -10.71 -26.86 -8.14
C THR A 119 -11.08 -25.42 -8.46
N PHE A 120 -10.13 -24.51 -8.36
CA PHE A 120 -10.35 -23.13 -8.77
C PHE A 120 -9.04 -22.49 -9.21
N SER A 121 -9.02 -22.04 -10.47
CA SER A 121 -7.91 -21.29 -11.06
C SER A 121 -8.45 -20.00 -11.69
N SER A 122 -7.92 -18.85 -11.29
CA SER A 122 -8.33 -17.56 -11.81
C SER A 122 -7.13 -16.72 -12.25
N LEU A 123 -7.29 -16.06 -13.39
CA LEU A 123 -6.43 -15.02 -13.92
C LEU A 123 -7.19 -13.70 -13.88
N ILE A 124 -6.61 -12.69 -13.24
CA ILE A 124 -7.15 -11.33 -13.21
C ILE A 124 -6.11 -10.39 -13.80
N ILE A 125 -6.42 -9.75 -14.92
CA ILE A 125 -5.53 -8.76 -15.54
C ILE A 125 -6.03 -7.37 -15.20
N LYS A 126 -5.23 -6.62 -14.46
CA LYS A 126 -5.50 -5.23 -14.10
C LYS A 126 -4.28 -4.38 -14.40
N SER A 127 -4.48 -3.31 -15.18
CA SER A 127 -3.39 -2.46 -15.66
C SER A 127 -2.38 -3.29 -16.45
N HIS A 128 -1.16 -3.48 -15.94
CA HIS A 128 -0.08 -4.27 -16.55
C HIS A 128 0.28 -5.51 -15.71
N THR A 129 -0.57 -5.87 -14.74
CA THR A 129 -0.32 -6.99 -13.83
C THR A 129 -1.36 -8.08 -14.04
N ALA A 130 -0.88 -9.31 -14.17
CA ALA A 130 -1.69 -10.51 -14.07
C ALA A 130 -1.59 -11.03 -12.64
N HIS A 131 -2.74 -11.23 -12.01
CA HIS A 131 -2.89 -11.80 -10.68
C HIS A 131 -3.50 -13.19 -10.84
N LEU A 132 -2.78 -14.21 -10.37
CA LEU A 132 -3.19 -15.60 -10.44
C LEU A 132 -3.61 -16.05 -9.06
N LEU A 133 -4.75 -16.73 -8.99
CA LEU A 133 -5.25 -17.39 -7.80
C LEU A 133 -5.49 -18.85 -8.11
N HIS A 134 -5.03 -19.76 -7.25
CA HIS A 134 -5.07 -21.19 -7.56
C HIS A 134 -5.28 -22.06 -6.33
N ALA A 135 -6.17 -23.06 -6.47
CA ALA A 135 -6.33 -24.20 -5.57
C ALA A 135 -6.83 -25.41 -6.37
N GLY A 136 -6.06 -26.50 -6.38
CA GLY A 136 -6.41 -27.74 -7.10
C GLY A 136 -5.29 -28.13 -8.06
N ASP A 137 -5.64 -28.75 -9.17
CA ASP A 137 -4.74 -29.20 -10.23
C ASP A 137 -5.06 -28.59 -11.60
N SER A 138 -6.05 -27.70 -11.71
CA SER A 138 -6.25 -26.92 -12.94
C SER A 138 -5.11 -25.93 -13.17
N ARG A 139 -4.49 -25.94 -14.35
CA ARG A 139 -3.23 -25.24 -14.61
C ARG A 139 -3.42 -23.91 -15.35
N ILE A 140 -2.54 -22.94 -15.07
CA ILE A 140 -2.43 -21.69 -15.82
C ILE A 140 -1.04 -21.60 -16.46
N TYR A 141 -0.99 -21.39 -17.76
CA TYR A 141 0.22 -21.20 -18.54
C TYR A 141 0.30 -19.79 -19.13
N LEU A 142 1.52 -19.32 -19.35
CA LEU A 142 1.82 -18.12 -20.13
C LEU A 142 2.62 -18.51 -21.37
N LEU A 143 2.07 -18.22 -22.54
CA LEU A 143 2.78 -18.28 -23.81
C LEU A 143 3.35 -16.90 -24.13
N ARG A 144 4.68 -16.78 -24.11
CA ARG A 144 5.40 -15.57 -24.49
C ARG A 144 6.57 -15.95 -25.39
N ASN A 145 6.73 -15.26 -26.53
CA ASN A 145 7.81 -15.54 -27.48
C ASN A 145 7.89 -17.02 -27.93
N ASN A 146 6.74 -17.69 -28.10
CA ASN A 146 6.61 -19.13 -28.40
C ASN A 146 7.14 -20.07 -27.31
N GLU A 147 7.40 -19.58 -26.10
CA GLU A 147 7.71 -20.40 -24.94
C GLU A 147 6.50 -20.45 -24.01
N LEU A 148 6.08 -21.66 -23.63
CA LEU A 148 4.96 -21.90 -22.73
C LEU A 148 5.50 -22.13 -21.31
N GLU A 149 5.26 -21.19 -20.40
CA GLU A 149 5.65 -21.29 -18.99
C GLU A 149 4.45 -21.74 -18.15
N LEU A 150 4.60 -22.79 -17.34
CA LEU A 150 3.61 -23.16 -16.33
C LEU A 150 3.72 -22.22 -15.11
N LEU A 151 2.61 -21.57 -14.73
CA LEU A 151 2.60 -20.56 -13.68
C LEU A 151 2.04 -21.06 -12.33
N THR A 152 1.24 -22.12 -12.34
CA THR A 152 0.63 -22.74 -11.14
C THR A 152 1.40 -23.99 -10.69
N GLN A 153 1.16 -24.41 -9.45
CA GLN A 153 1.68 -25.65 -8.89
C GLN A 153 0.50 -26.52 -8.44
N ASP A 154 0.46 -27.76 -8.93
CA ASP A 154 -0.67 -28.65 -8.62
C ASP A 154 -0.70 -29.03 -7.13
N HIS A 155 -1.90 -29.01 -6.57
CA HIS A 155 -2.21 -29.43 -5.22
C HIS A 155 -2.87 -30.82 -5.18
N SER A 156 -2.31 -31.77 -5.92
CA SER A 156 -2.77 -33.16 -5.94
C SER A 156 -1.68 -34.14 -5.48
N TYR A 157 -2.10 -35.32 -5.03
CA TYR A 157 -1.23 -36.44 -4.68
C TYR A 157 -1.66 -37.66 -5.48
N GLN A 158 -0.72 -38.27 -6.20
CA GLN A 158 -0.95 -39.53 -6.90
C GLN A 158 -0.53 -40.70 -6.02
N GLY A 159 -1.49 -41.54 -5.63
CA GLY A 159 -1.24 -42.70 -4.78
C GLY A 159 -2.20 -43.84 -5.10
N GLY A 160 -1.68 -45.04 -5.35
CA GLY A 160 -2.50 -46.23 -5.57
C GLY A 160 -3.25 -46.28 -6.90
N GLY A 161 -2.89 -45.43 -7.88
CA GLY A 161 -3.55 -45.37 -9.20
C GLY A 161 -4.67 -44.33 -9.31
N GLU A 162 -4.94 -43.57 -8.25
CA GLU A 162 -5.90 -42.46 -8.22
C GLU A 162 -5.22 -41.14 -7.81
N SER A 163 -5.70 -40.03 -8.36
CA SER A 163 -5.29 -38.67 -8.01
C SER A 163 -6.21 -38.10 -6.94
N TYR A 164 -5.64 -37.60 -5.84
CA TYR A 164 -6.39 -36.99 -4.74
C TYR A 164 -5.99 -35.53 -4.56
N LEU A 165 -6.97 -34.63 -4.52
CA LEU A 165 -6.72 -33.22 -4.23
C LEU A 165 -6.36 -33.03 -2.75
N THR A 166 -5.21 -32.40 -2.51
CA THR A 166 -4.76 -31.97 -1.18
C THR A 166 -5.30 -30.59 -0.82
N ARG A 167 -5.61 -29.75 -1.81
CA ARG A 167 -6.25 -28.44 -1.64
C ARG A 167 -7.24 -28.18 -2.76
N ALA A 168 -8.47 -27.87 -2.40
CA ALA A 168 -9.52 -27.45 -3.32
C ALA A 168 -10.62 -26.73 -2.54
N LEU A 169 -11.53 -26.05 -3.24
CA LEU A 169 -12.68 -25.43 -2.61
C LEU A 169 -13.61 -26.50 -2.02
N GLY A 170 -14.08 -26.28 -0.80
CA GLY A 170 -15.02 -27.15 -0.11
C GLY A 170 -14.40 -28.32 0.67
N ILE A 171 -13.09 -28.56 0.56
CA ILE A 171 -12.40 -29.62 1.33
C ILE A 171 -12.27 -29.21 2.81
N GLU A 172 -11.73 -28.03 3.07
CA GLU A 172 -11.48 -27.51 4.42
C GLU A 172 -12.18 -26.17 4.65
N ARG A 173 -12.46 -25.86 5.92
CA ARG A 173 -13.13 -24.61 6.30
C ARG A 173 -12.29 -23.37 5.98
N HIS A 174 -10.97 -23.47 6.12
CA HIS A 174 -10.02 -22.41 5.79
C HIS A 174 -9.19 -22.90 4.62
N LEU A 175 -9.20 -22.14 3.52
CA LEU A 175 -8.45 -22.47 2.33
C LEU A 175 -7.18 -21.60 2.27
N ASP A 176 -6.03 -22.25 2.21
CA ASP A 176 -4.78 -21.61 1.81
C ASP A 176 -4.74 -21.55 0.28
N LEU A 177 -5.07 -20.37 -0.25
CA LEU A 177 -5.12 -20.09 -1.69
C LEU A 177 -3.76 -19.59 -2.17
N ASP A 178 -3.23 -20.20 -3.23
CA ASP A 178 -2.01 -19.73 -3.84
C ASP A 178 -2.27 -18.43 -4.60
N TYR A 179 -1.35 -17.48 -4.45
CA TYR A 179 -1.40 -16.19 -5.11
C TYR A 179 -0.06 -15.84 -5.72
N LYS A 180 -0.06 -15.48 -7.01
CA LYS A 180 1.11 -15.04 -7.76
C LYS A 180 0.77 -13.82 -8.60
N SER A 181 1.66 -12.83 -8.67
CA SER A 181 1.54 -11.70 -9.61
C SER A 181 2.73 -11.66 -10.57
N LEU A 182 2.48 -11.23 -11.81
CA LEU A 182 3.53 -11.00 -12.81
C LEU A 182 3.17 -9.86 -13.77
N LYS A 183 4.19 -9.29 -14.41
CA LYS A 183 4.04 -8.23 -15.41
C LYS A 183 3.60 -8.80 -16.76
N VAL A 184 2.59 -8.17 -17.35
CA VAL A 184 1.96 -8.53 -18.61
C VAL A 184 2.50 -7.63 -19.73
N GLN A 185 2.64 -8.21 -20.91
CA GLN A 185 3.05 -7.54 -22.14
C GLN A 185 1.97 -7.69 -23.21
N VAL A 186 1.91 -6.73 -24.13
CA VAL A 186 1.06 -6.87 -25.32
C VAL A 186 1.57 -8.04 -26.15
N GLY A 187 0.68 -8.95 -26.52
CA GLY A 187 1.01 -10.20 -27.20
C GLY A 187 1.16 -11.41 -26.28
N ASP A 188 1.10 -11.23 -24.95
CA ASP A 188 1.01 -12.37 -24.03
C ASP A 188 -0.31 -13.14 -24.27
N ARG A 189 -0.20 -14.47 -24.27
CA ARG A 189 -1.34 -15.38 -24.32
C ARG A 189 -1.34 -16.25 -23.07
N PHE A 190 -2.42 -16.20 -22.29
CA PHE A 190 -2.62 -17.08 -21.16
C PHE A 190 -3.52 -18.24 -21.54
N LEU A 191 -3.22 -19.41 -20.99
CA LEU A 191 -3.95 -20.65 -21.24
C LEU A 191 -4.31 -21.27 -19.89
N LEU A 192 -5.60 -21.48 -19.64
CA LEU A 192 -6.13 -22.12 -18.45
C LEU A 192 -6.73 -23.48 -18.85
N THR A 193 -6.30 -24.58 -18.24
CA THR A 193 -6.74 -25.94 -18.61
C THR A 193 -7.08 -26.82 -17.42
N THR A 194 -7.99 -27.77 -17.64
CA THR A 194 -8.27 -28.90 -16.74
C THR A 194 -7.43 -30.12 -17.11
N ASP A 195 -7.41 -31.12 -16.23
CA ASP A 195 -6.57 -32.33 -16.34
C ASP A 195 -6.84 -33.12 -17.62
N GLY A 196 -8.08 -33.13 -18.11
CA GLY A 196 -8.46 -33.77 -19.37
C GLY A 196 -7.69 -33.24 -20.59
N VAL A 197 -7.10 -32.05 -20.52
CA VAL A 197 -6.19 -31.52 -21.55
C VAL A 197 -4.73 -31.82 -21.20
N HIS A 198 -4.28 -31.45 -20.00
CA HIS A 198 -2.84 -31.38 -19.69
C HIS A 198 -2.24 -32.69 -19.17
N ASP A 199 -3.05 -33.70 -18.86
CA ASP A 199 -2.58 -35.05 -18.56
C ASP A 199 -2.43 -35.90 -19.83
N THR A 200 -3.13 -35.54 -20.91
CA THR A 200 -3.07 -36.24 -22.19
C THR A 200 -2.08 -35.61 -23.16
N LEU A 201 -2.07 -34.27 -23.26
CA LEU A 201 -1.17 -33.55 -24.16
C LEU A 201 0.15 -33.25 -23.47
N ASN A 202 1.25 -33.60 -24.13
CA ASN A 202 2.57 -33.22 -23.64
C ASN A 202 2.81 -31.71 -23.83
N HIS A 203 3.81 -31.19 -23.11
CA HIS A 203 4.12 -29.76 -23.11
C HIS A 203 4.48 -29.18 -24.49
N LYS A 204 5.09 -29.98 -25.38
CA LYS A 204 5.48 -29.54 -26.72
C LYS A 204 4.26 -29.41 -27.62
N ASP A 205 3.39 -30.42 -27.62
CA ASP A 205 2.16 -30.44 -28.42
C ASP A 205 1.25 -29.29 -28.00
N LEU A 206 1.11 -29.06 -26.68
CA LEU A 206 0.32 -27.95 -26.16
C LEU A 206 0.89 -26.58 -26.58
N THR A 207 2.22 -26.44 -26.60
CA THR A 207 2.88 -25.21 -27.06
C THR A 207 2.63 -24.96 -28.55
N GLU A 208 2.72 -25.99 -29.38
CA GLU A 208 2.48 -25.89 -30.83
C GLU A 208 1.04 -25.50 -31.14
N LEU A 209 0.08 -26.17 -30.50
CA LEU A 209 -1.35 -25.89 -30.67
C LEU A 209 -1.70 -24.47 -30.18
N ALA A 210 -1.20 -24.06 -29.01
CA ALA A 210 -1.45 -22.73 -28.45
C ALA A 210 -0.79 -21.60 -29.26
N SER A 211 0.25 -21.90 -30.04
CA SER A 211 0.99 -20.92 -30.86
C SER A 211 0.39 -20.66 -32.25
N GLN A 212 -0.71 -21.34 -32.60
CA GLN A 212 -1.37 -21.16 -33.90
C GLN A 212 -1.84 -19.70 -34.09
N LYS A 213 -1.53 -19.13 -35.27
CA LYS A 213 -1.89 -17.76 -35.67
C LYS A 213 -2.91 -17.78 -36.81
N GLY A 214 -3.86 -16.86 -36.77
CA GLY A 214 -4.83 -16.64 -37.86
C GLY A 214 -6.22 -17.27 -37.64
N SER A 215 -6.35 -18.19 -36.68
CA SER A 215 -7.63 -18.75 -36.22
C SER A 215 -8.21 -17.94 -35.07
N SER A 216 -9.52 -18.04 -34.84
CA SER A 216 -10.14 -17.46 -33.64
C SER A 216 -9.68 -18.18 -32.37
N LEU A 217 -9.72 -17.51 -31.21
CA LEU A 217 -9.30 -18.14 -29.95
C LEU A 217 -10.19 -19.34 -29.58
N GLU A 218 -11.47 -19.29 -29.91
CA GLU A 218 -12.40 -20.41 -29.72
C GLU A 218 -12.03 -21.60 -30.62
N GLU A 219 -11.63 -21.37 -31.87
CA GLU A 219 -11.14 -22.43 -32.77
C GLU A 219 -9.88 -23.08 -32.22
N VAL A 220 -8.94 -22.29 -31.69
CA VAL A 220 -7.71 -22.83 -31.07
C VAL A 220 -8.05 -23.66 -29.83
N ALA A 221 -8.92 -23.16 -28.93
CA ALA A 221 -9.35 -23.90 -27.75
C ALA A 221 -10.09 -25.20 -28.12
N THR A 222 -10.94 -25.15 -29.14
CA THR A 222 -11.67 -26.31 -29.69
C THR A 222 -10.70 -27.34 -30.27
N HIS A 223 -9.70 -26.87 -31.01
CA HIS A 223 -8.69 -27.76 -31.59
C HIS A 223 -7.85 -28.45 -30.51
N ILE A 224 -7.42 -27.73 -29.47
CA ILE A 224 -6.74 -28.32 -28.30
C ILE A 224 -7.61 -29.41 -27.66
N GLY A 225 -8.90 -29.13 -27.44
CA GLY A 225 -9.81 -30.10 -26.85
C GLY A 225 -10.05 -31.34 -27.73
N ASN A 226 -10.16 -31.18 -29.05
CA ASN A 226 -10.33 -32.30 -29.97
C ASN A 226 -9.09 -33.19 -30.05
N VAL A 227 -7.88 -32.59 -30.06
CA VAL A 227 -6.63 -33.37 -30.04
C VAL A 227 -6.48 -34.12 -28.73
N ALA A 228 -6.90 -33.55 -27.59
CA ALA A 228 -6.94 -34.26 -26.31
C ALA A 228 -7.91 -35.45 -26.31
N LEU A 229 -9.08 -35.31 -26.95
CA LEU A 229 -10.02 -36.44 -27.15
C LEU A 229 -9.42 -37.55 -28.02
N GLU A 230 -8.80 -37.18 -29.14
CA GLU A 230 -8.16 -38.14 -30.05
C GLU A 230 -6.95 -38.84 -29.40
N ALA A 231 -6.24 -38.15 -28.49
CA ALA A 231 -5.17 -38.72 -27.69
C ALA A 231 -5.65 -39.68 -26.58
N GLY A 232 -6.96 -39.83 -26.39
CA GLY A 232 -7.56 -40.80 -25.46
C GLY A 232 -7.86 -40.25 -24.07
N SER A 233 -8.16 -38.95 -23.94
CA SER A 233 -8.63 -38.37 -22.69
C SER A 233 -9.94 -39.00 -22.22
N ASN A 234 -10.00 -39.41 -20.95
CA ASN A 234 -11.16 -40.03 -20.32
C ASN A 234 -11.90 -39.08 -19.36
N ASP A 235 -11.48 -37.81 -19.29
CA ASP A 235 -12.06 -36.80 -18.41
C ASP A 235 -12.87 -35.72 -19.17
N ASN A 236 -13.46 -34.77 -18.45
CA ASN A 236 -13.97 -33.53 -18.98
C ASN A 236 -12.80 -32.69 -19.51
N ILE A 237 -13.06 -31.95 -20.58
CA ILE A 237 -12.00 -31.25 -21.31
C ILE A 237 -12.39 -29.79 -21.38
N SER A 238 -11.62 -28.96 -20.69
CA SER A 238 -11.81 -27.52 -20.69
C SER A 238 -10.52 -26.76 -20.93
N CYS A 239 -10.63 -25.76 -21.81
CA CYS A 239 -9.54 -24.89 -22.22
C CYS A 239 -10.06 -23.47 -22.37
N LEU A 240 -9.46 -22.51 -21.67
CA LEU A 240 -9.76 -21.08 -21.78
C LEU A 240 -8.48 -20.31 -22.14
N ILE A 241 -8.55 -19.54 -23.22
CA ILE A 241 -7.45 -18.75 -23.77
C ILE A 241 -7.75 -17.25 -23.58
N VAL A 242 -6.74 -16.50 -23.13
CA VAL A 242 -6.81 -15.05 -22.95
C VAL A 242 -5.65 -14.37 -23.66
N ASP A 243 -5.95 -13.55 -24.68
CA ASP A 243 -4.94 -12.76 -25.40
C ASP A 243 -4.93 -11.32 -24.93
N VAL A 244 -3.72 -10.81 -24.68
CA VAL A 244 -3.49 -9.43 -24.31
C VAL A 244 -3.24 -8.59 -25.56
N THR A 245 -4.30 -7.94 -26.05
CA THR A 245 -4.23 -7.15 -27.30
C THR A 245 -3.80 -5.70 -27.07
N SER A 246 -4.20 -5.11 -25.95
CA SER A 246 -3.81 -3.75 -25.57
C SER A 246 -3.80 -3.61 -24.06
N LEU A 247 -2.76 -2.95 -23.56
CA LEU A 247 -2.63 -2.57 -22.16
C LEU A 247 -2.86 -1.06 -22.03
N PRO A 248 -3.49 -0.61 -20.94
CA PRO A 248 -3.70 0.81 -20.73
C PRO A 248 -2.37 1.54 -20.57
N ILE A 249 -2.22 2.72 -21.15
CA ILE A 249 -0.99 3.50 -20.97
C ILE A 249 -0.86 3.84 -19.48
N GLU A 250 0.30 3.56 -18.89
CA GLU A 250 0.55 3.93 -17.51
C GLU A 250 0.42 5.45 -17.39
N ARG A 251 -0.47 5.95 -16.54
CA ARG A 251 -0.65 7.40 -16.37
C ARG A 251 0.60 8.11 -15.82
N VAL A 252 1.53 7.35 -15.26
CA VAL A 252 2.85 7.83 -14.85
C VAL A 252 3.74 7.98 -16.09
N ASP A 253 3.73 7.03 -17.02
CA ASP A 253 4.41 7.18 -18.32
C ASP A 253 3.79 8.27 -19.21
N GLU A 254 2.48 8.48 -19.18
CA GLU A 254 1.83 9.63 -19.83
C GLU A 254 2.25 10.95 -19.18
N LEU A 255 2.35 10.98 -17.85
CA LEU A 255 2.87 12.14 -17.13
C LEU A 255 4.31 12.42 -17.53
N TYR A 256 5.17 11.39 -17.63
CA TYR A 256 6.57 11.52 -18.02
C TYR A 256 6.75 11.90 -19.49
N LYS A 257 5.96 11.33 -20.41
CA LYS A 257 5.90 11.77 -21.82
C LYS A 257 5.43 13.21 -21.95
N HIS A 258 4.57 13.68 -21.04
CA HIS A 258 4.13 15.06 -21.01
C HIS A 258 5.20 16.00 -20.45
N LEU A 259 6.07 15.53 -19.52
CA LEU A 259 7.19 16.33 -19.01
C LEU A 259 8.11 16.82 -20.12
N ASP A 260 8.40 16.00 -21.13
CA ASP A 260 9.22 16.39 -22.29
C ASP A 260 8.64 17.57 -23.09
N THR A 261 7.33 17.80 -22.97
CA THR A 261 6.63 18.89 -23.68
C THR A 261 6.50 20.17 -22.85
N LEU A 262 6.68 20.08 -21.53
CA LEU A 262 6.50 21.19 -20.59
C LEU A 262 7.81 21.95 -20.37
N LYS A 263 7.72 23.28 -20.25
CA LYS A 263 8.86 24.16 -19.95
C LYS A 263 8.97 24.39 -18.45
N ILE A 264 10.19 24.42 -17.93
CA ILE A 264 10.42 24.89 -16.57
C ILE A 264 10.40 26.43 -16.57
N PRO A 265 9.51 27.07 -15.79
CA PRO A 265 9.43 28.53 -15.75
C PRO A 265 10.65 29.13 -15.04
N PRO A 266 11.17 30.29 -15.50
CA PRO A 266 12.23 31.03 -14.80
C PRO A 266 11.77 31.47 -13.41
N ALA A 267 12.72 31.72 -12.51
CA ALA A 267 12.41 32.26 -11.20
C ALA A 267 11.62 33.58 -11.32
N LEU A 268 10.42 33.60 -10.77
CA LEU A 268 9.49 34.73 -10.84
C LEU A 268 9.66 35.70 -9.67
N SER A 269 9.25 36.95 -9.91
CA SER A 269 9.20 38.04 -8.93
C SER A 269 7.76 38.51 -8.71
N VAL A 270 7.52 39.22 -7.60
CA VAL A 270 6.21 39.79 -7.27
C VAL A 270 5.71 40.69 -8.41
N GLY A 271 4.43 40.56 -8.77
CA GLY A 271 3.77 41.28 -9.86
C GLY A 271 3.89 40.61 -11.23
N GLN A 272 4.77 39.62 -11.41
CA GLN A 272 4.84 38.84 -12.64
C GLN A 272 3.67 37.85 -12.75
N LYS A 273 3.37 37.43 -13.98
CA LYS A 273 2.25 36.53 -14.29
C LYS A 273 2.76 35.26 -14.95
N ILE A 274 2.11 34.14 -14.63
CA ILE A 274 2.28 32.85 -15.29
C ILE A 274 0.89 32.24 -15.49
N ASP A 275 0.53 31.95 -16.74
CA ASP A 275 -0.82 31.57 -17.13
C ASP A 275 -1.88 32.53 -16.52
N GLN A 276 -2.84 32.01 -15.75
CA GLN A 276 -3.88 32.80 -15.08
C GLN A 276 -3.46 33.37 -13.71
N PHE A 277 -2.25 33.09 -13.23
CA PHE A 277 -1.80 33.41 -11.89
C PHE A 277 -0.90 34.65 -11.87
N GLU A 278 -1.12 35.57 -10.93
CA GLU A 278 -0.25 36.71 -10.65
C GLU A 278 0.46 36.51 -9.32
N ILE A 279 1.80 36.57 -9.33
CA ILE A 279 2.63 36.36 -8.13
C ILE A 279 2.43 37.53 -7.16
N THR A 280 1.96 37.24 -5.96
CA THR A 280 1.77 38.24 -4.90
C THR A 280 2.91 38.21 -3.88
N GLN A 281 3.55 37.06 -3.66
CA GLN A 281 4.65 36.92 -2.72
C GLN A 281 5.56 35.75 -3.10
N VAL A 282 6.87 35.87 -2.85
CA VAL A 282 7.82 34.75 -2.90
C VAL A 282 7.85 34.09 -1.51
N LEU A 283 7.38 32.85 -1.40
CA LEU A 283 7.34 32.11 -0.13
C LEU A 283 8.67 31.38 0.13
N HIS A 284 9.26 30.80 -0.91
CA HIS A 284 10.55 30.13 -0.84
C HIS A 284 11.28 30.25 -2.17
N SER A 285 12.59 30.47 -2.11
CA SER A 285 13.47 30.41 -3.27
C SER A 285 14.71 29.59 -2.92
N GLY A 286 14.74 28.34 -3.37
CA GLY A 286 15.82 27.40 -3.08
C GLY A 286 16.51 26.91 -4.35
N THR A 287 17.57 26.11 -4.19
CA THR A 287 18.35 25.57 -5.31
C THR A 287 17.53 24.62 -6.18
N ARG A 288 16.62 23.84 -5.56
CA ARG A 288 15.84 22.79 -6.23
C ARG A 288 14.45 23.25 -6.66
N SER A 289 13.81 24.13 -5.92
CA SER A 289 12.44 24.57 -6.24
C SER A 289 12.17 25.99 -5.76
N HIS A 290 11.19 26.62 -6.38
CA HIS A 290 10.65 27.91 -6.00
C HIS A 290 9.18 27.75 -5.61
N VAL A 291 8.77 28.45 -4.55
CA VAL A 291 7.39 28.43 -4.04
C VAL A 291 6.89 29.87 -3.95
N TYR A 292 5.74 30.11 -4.56
CA TYR A 292 5.13 31.43 -4.68
C TYR A 292 3.71 31.42 -4.13
N LEU A 293 3.30 32.52 -3.52
CA LEU A 293 1.89 32.83 -3.35
C LEU A 293 1.45 33.60 -4.59
N ALA A 294 0.36 33.16 -5.20
CA ALA A 294 -0.19 33.77 -6.39
C ALA A 294 -1.70 33.95 -6.25
N ARG A 295 -2.22 35.00 -6.88
CA ARG A 295 -3.66 35.24 -7.01
C ARG A 295 -4.12 34.68 -8.35
N ASP A 296 -5.08 33.78 -8.32
CA ASP A 296 -5.77 33.32 -9.52
C ASP A 296 -6.69 34.43 -10.03
N LYS A 297 -6.44 34.95 -11.24
CA LYS A 297 -7.22 36.05 -11.81
C LYS A 297 -8.64 35.67 -12.22
N HIS A 298 -8.95 34.38 -12.34
CA HIS A 298 -10.30 33.93 -12.68
C HIS A 298 -11.20 33.79 -11.45
N THR A 299 -10.66 33.24 -10.36
CA THR A 299 -11.42 32.99 -9.13
C THR A 299 -11.23 34.06 -8.05
N ASP A 300 -10.22 34.93 -8.21
CA ASP A 300 -9.70 35.88 -7.21
C ASP A 300 -9.21 35.21 -5.91
N GLU A 301 -9.04 33.88 -5.91
CA GLU A 301 -8.53 33.13 -4.77
C GLU A 301 -6.99 33.08 -4.75
N LEU A 302 -6.42 32.95 -3.55
CA LEU A 302 -4.99 32.71 -3.38
C LEU A 302 -4.66 31.23 -3.60
N ARG A 303 -3.53 30.99 -4.25
CA ARG A 303 -2.95 29.67 -4.56
C ARG A 303 -1.46 29.68 -4.27
N VAL A 304 -0.92 28.53 -3.93
CA VAL A 304 0.52 28.32 -3.81
C VAL A 304 1.01 27.65 -5.10
N LEU A 305 1.96 28.28 -5.77
CA LEU A 305 2.61 27.69 -6.95
C LEU A 305 3.98 27.15 -6.54
N LYS A 306 4.18 25.84 -6.67
CA LYS A 306 5.48 25.19 -6.51
C LYS A 306 6.03 24.90 -7.90
N MET A 307 7.28 25.28 -8.15
CA MET A 307 7.93 25.14 -9.45
C MET A 307 9.30 24.47 -9.27
N PRO A 308 9.72 23.56 -10.16
CA PRO A 308 11.09 23.07 -10.16
C PRO A 308 12.05 24.19 -10.56
N SER A 309 13.29 24.10 -10.10
CA SER A 309 14.37 25.02 -10.47
C SER A 309 14.92 24.66 -11.85
N LEU A 310 15.24 25.67 -12.67
CA LEU A 310 15.90 25.45 -13.97
C LEU A 310 17.25 24.74 -13.84
N ASN A 311 17.91 24.86 -12.68
CA ASN A 311 19.19 24.18 -12.46
C ASN A 311 19.09 22.64 -12.51
N PHE A 312 17.87 22.11 -12.45
CA PHE A 312 17.56 20.68 -12.49
C PHE A 312 16.72 20.31 -13.73
N SER A 313 16.80 21.09 -14.82
CA SER A 313 16.06 20.80 -16.05
C SER A 313 16.46 19.49 -16.73
N ASP A 314 17.73 19.09 -16.55
CA ASP A 314 18.29 17.90 -17.18
C ASP A 314 18.26 16.68 -16.23
N ASP A 315 17.79 16.86 -15.00
CA ASP A 315 17.65 15.80 -13.99
C ASP A 315 16.27 15.16 -14.11
N THR A 316 16.18 14.15 -14.98
CA THR A 316 14.94 13.43 -15.26
C THR A 316 14.34 12.80 -14.00
N ASP A 317 15.17 12.19 -13.14
CA ASP A 317 14.71 11.53 -11.91
C ASP A 317 14.06 12.54 -10.95
N TYR A 318 14.63 13.75 -10.84
CA TYR A 318 14.05 14.84 -10.06
C TYR A 318 12.71 15.33 -10.64
N LEU A 319 12.63 15.55 -11.95
CA LEU A 319 11.40 16.02 -12.61
C LEU A 319 10.29 14.98 -12.54
N GLU A 320 10.63 13.70 -12.69
CA GLU A 320 9.71 12.58 -12.48
C GLU A 320 9.17 12.56 -11.04
N ALA A 321 10.04 12.74 -10.04
CA ALA A 321 9.62 12.82 -8.65
C ALA A 321 8.69 14.02 -8.39
N PHE A 322 9.00 15.19 -8.99
CA PHE A 322 8.17 16.39 -8.92
C PHE A 322 6.78 16.18 -9.52
N ALA A 323 6.72 15.55 -10.70
CA ALA A 323 5.47 15.24 -11.37
C ALA A 323 4.64 14.22 -10.57
N ARG A 324 5.32 13.21 -10.02
CA ARG A 324 4.68 12.21 -9.14
C ARG A 324 4.03 12.87 -7.93
N GLU A 325 4.68 13.85 -7.30
CA GLU A 325 4.08 14.64 -6.20
C GLU A 325 2.73 15.25 -6.61
N GLN A 326 2.69 15.91 -7.78
CA GLN A 326 1.48 16.49 -8.34
C GLN A 326 0.38 15.44 -8.52
N TRP A 327 0.75 14.29 -9.09
CA TRP A 327 -0.19 13.20 -9.38
C TRP A 327 -0.76 12.57 -8.11
N ILE A 328 0.08 12.37 -7.09
CA ILE A 328 -0.34 11.84 -5.79
C ILE A 328 -1.30 12.82 -5.11
N GLY A 329 -0.91 14.10 -5.01
CA GLY A 329 -1.73 15.11 -4.32
C GLY A 329 -3.09 15.34 -4.98
N ARG A 330 -3.19 15.21 -6.31
CA ARG A 330 -4.48 15.31 -7.03
C ARG A 330 -5.46 14.18 -6.72
N LYS A 331 -4.98 13.04 -6.23
CA LYS A 331 -5.83 11.89 -5.87
C LYS A 331 -6.32 11.94 -4.42
N LEU A 332 -5.74 12.81 -3.60
CA LEU A 332 -6.07 12.93 -2.20
C LEU A 332 -7.11 14.04 -2.00
N SER A 333 -8.25 13.65 -1.45
CA SER A 333 -9.31 14.59 -1.07
C SER A 333 -9.63 14.40 0.40
N HIS A 334 -9.07 15.25 1.25
CA HIS A 334 -9.35 15.24 2.69
C HIS A 334 -9.21 16.67 3.27
N PRO A 335 -10.13 17.15 4.14
CA PRO A 335 -10.12 18.53 4.64
C PRO A 335 -8.83 18.97 5.35
N GLN A 336 -8.08 18.02 5.92
CA GLN A 336 -6.81 18.26 6.63
C GLN A 336 -5.57 17.89 5.82
N VAL A 337 -5.73 17.58 4.53
CA VAL A 337 -4.61 17.36 3.61
C VAL A 337 -4.70 18.46 2.56
N MET A 338 -3.57 19.11 2.25
CA MET A 338 -3.53 20.17 1.24
C MET A 338 -4.02 19.67 -0.11
N GLN A 339 -4.95 20.38 -0.72
CA GLN A 339 -5.43 20.03 -2.06
C GLN A 339 -4.44 20.48 -3.13
N ILE A 340 -4.17 19.60 -4.11
CA ILE A 340 -3.50 19.97 -5.36
C ILE A 340 -4.53 20.04 -6.49
N PHE A 341 -4.55 21.17 -7.19
CA PHE A 341 -5.43 21.44 -8.30
C PHE A 341 -4.78 21.07 -9.64
N PRO A 342 -5.57 20.74 -10.67
CA PRO A 342 -5.04 20.63 -12.02
C PRO A 342 -4.47 21.97 -12.50
N PRO A 343 -3.42 21.97 -13.33
CA PRO A 343 -2.98 23.18 -14.01
C PRO A 343 -4.06 23.68 -14.98
N PRO A 344 -4.00 24.97 -15.38
CA PRO A 344 -4.88 25.53 -16.42
C PRO A 344 -4.77 24.74 -17.73
N GLU A 345 -5.88 24.62 -18.47
CA GLU A 345 -5.89 24.02 -19.80
C GLU A 345 -4.91 24.74 -20.74
N GLY A 346 -4.09 23.97 -21.46
CA GLY A 346 -3.09 24.52 -22.40
C GLY A 346 -1.87 25.16 -21.74
N SER A 347 -1.68 25.00 -20.43
CA SER A 347 -0.44 25.41 -19.77
C SER A 347 0.76 24.70 -20.40
N GLN A 348 1.80 25.47 -20.69
CA GLN A 348 3.05 25.00 -21.28
C GLN A 348 4.17 24.91 -20.24
N PHE A 349 3.85 25.08 -18.96
CA PHE A 349 4.82 25.14 -17.87
C PHE A 349 4.62 24.02 -16.86
N LEU A 350 5.72 23.51 -16.31
CA LEU A 350 5.70 22.52 -15.23
C LEU A 350 5.63 23.22 -13.87
N TYR A 351 4.47 23.16 -13.21
CA TYR A 351 4.28 23.64 -11.84
C TYR A 351 3.08 22.97 -11.14
N ASN A 352 3.08 22.98 -9.81
CA ASN A 352 1.98 22.49 -8.99
C ASN A 352 1.14 23.66 -8.49
N VAL A 353 -0.17 23.57 -8.68
CA VAL A 353 -1.15 24.51 -8.10
C VAL A 353 -1.67 23.91 -6.81
N CYS A 354 -1.25 24.46 -5.69
CA CYS A 354 -1.61 23.99 -4.35
C CYS A 354 -2.58 24.96 -3.68
N GLU A 355 -3.43 24.42 -2.81
CA GLU A 355 -4.22 25.21 -1.87
C GLU A 355 -3.32 26.11 -1.01
N TYR A 356 -3.69 27.39 -0.88
CA TYR A 356 -3.07 28.25 0.11
C TYR A 356 -3.70 28.01 1.48
N VAL A 357 -2.91 27.46 2.41
CA VAL A 357 -3.34 27.23 3.78
C VAL A 357 -2.89 28.39 4.64
N GLU A 358 -3.84 29.22 5.07
CA GLU A 358 -3.55 30.33 5.96
C GLU A 358 -3.29 29.82 7.39
N GLY A 359 -2.14 30.19 7.95
CA GLY A 359 -1.73 29.76 9.29
C GLY A 359 -0.23 29.88 9.51
N GLN A 360 0.24 29.21 10.55
CA GLN A 360 1.67 29.07 10.84
C GLN A 360 2.09 27.61 10.78
N THR A 361 3.34 27.33 10.42
CA THR A 361 3.87 25.96 10.49
C THR A 361 3.96 25.50 11.94
N LEU A 362 3.87 24.19 12.18
CA LEU A 362 4.08 23.62 13.51
C LEU A 362 5.50 23.94 14.00
N ARG A 363 6.49 23.98 13.10
CA ARG A 363 7.84 24.46 13.40
C ARG A 363 7.84 25.88 14.00
N GLN A 364 7.17 26.83 13.36
CA GLN A 364 7.08 28.19 13.88
C GLN A 364 6.34 28.21 15.23
N TRP A 365 5.25 27.45 15.34
CA TRP A 365 4.52 27.33 16.60
C TRP A 365 5.40 26.79 17.75
N MET A 366 6.27 25.82 17.47
CA MET A 366 7.23 25.26 18.45
C MET A 366 8.29 26.28 18.88
N ILE A 367 8.71 27.17 17.98
CA ILE A 367 9.62 28.28 18.30
C ILE A 367 8.93 29.29 19.23
N ASP A 368 7.69 29.63 18.93
CA ASP A 368 6.89 30.58 19.71
C ASP A 368 6.46 30.00 21.07
N HIS A 369 6.38 28.65 21.18
CA HIS A 369 5.97 27.91 22.37
C HIS A 369 7.02 26.86 22.76
N PRO A 370 8.20 27.27 23.28
CA PRO A 370 9.31 26.34 23.55
C PRO A 370 9.07 25.38 24.73
N GLN A 371 8.03 25.62 25.54
CA GLN A 371 7.64 24.78 26.69
C GLN A 371 6.12 24.65 26.76
N PRO A 372 5.48 23.98 25.79
CA PRO A 372 4.03 23.85 25.76
C PRO A 372 3.53 22.89 26.84
N ALA A 373 2.37 23.19 27.42
CA ALA A 373 1.71 22.26 28.34
C ALA A 373 1.40 20.92 27.66
N LEU A 374 1.52 19.81 28.40
CA LEU A 374 1.32 18.46 27.86
C LEU A 374 -0.07 18.27 27.22
N ASP A 375 -1.10 18.92 27.75
CA ASP A 375 -2.44 18.85 27.15
C ASP A 375 -2.53 19.54 25.79
N LYS A 376 -1.74 20.59 25.58
CA LYS A 376 -1.62 21.25 24.27
C LYS A 376 -0.88 20.36 23.28
N VAL A 377 0.21 19.71 23.72
CA VAL A 377 0.96 18.72 22.93
C VAL A 377 0.06 17.56 22.50
N ARG A 378 -0.75 17.02 23.41
CA ARG A 378 -1.73 15.97 23.10
C ARG A 378 -2.76 16.41 22.08
N SER A 379 -3.30 17.62 22.25
CA SER A 379 -4.29 18.18 21.31
C SER A 379 -3.71 18.33 19.89
N LEU A 380 -2.43 18.73 19.78
CA LEU A 380 -1.72 18.80 18.51
C LEU A 380 -1.44 17.40 17.92
N LEU A 381 -1.07 16.41 18.74
CA LEU A 381 -0.97 15.02 18.30
C LEU A 381 -2.29 14.54 17.69
N ASP A 382 -3.40 14.79 18.38
CA ASP A 382 -4.73 14.38 17.90
C ASP A 382 -5.04 15.01 16.55
N ALA A 383 -4.73 16.30 16.38
CA ALA A 383 -4.94 17.01 15.13
C ALA A 383 -4.03 16.53 13.99
N MET A 384 -2.75 16.22 14.26
CA MET A 384 -1.78 15.70 13.29
C MET A 384 -2.10 14.28 12.82
N ILE A 385 -2.62 13.43 13.71
CA ILE A 385 -2.93 12.03 13.39
C ILE A 385 -4.02 11.91 12.33
N ILE A 386 -4.96 12.86 12.27
CA ILE A 386 -6.11 12.77 11.35
C ILE A 386 -5.64 12.75 9.88
N PRO A 387 -4.86 13.73 9.37
CA PRO A 387 -4.38 13.68 8.00
C PRO A 387 -3.43 12.51 7.74
N VAL A 388 -2.54 12.16 8.68
CA VAL A 388 -1.64 10.99 8.51
C VAL A 388 -2.43 9.69 8.36
N ARG A 389 -3.49 9.49 9.16
CA ARG A 389 -4.39 8.34 9.01
C ARG A 389 -5.17 8.37 7.71
N ALA A 390 -5.54 9.54 7.21
CA ALA A 390 -6.17 9.66 5.89
C ALA A 390 -5.24 9.13 4.79
N LEU A 391 -3.94 9.46 4.85
CA LEU A 391 -2.93 8.90 3.94
C LEU A 391 -2.83 7.38 4.08
N HIS A 392 -2.69 6.87 5.31
CA HIS A 392 -2.54 5.41 5.55
C HIS A 392 -3.76 4.61 5.08
N ARG A 393 -4.97 5.16 5.24
CA ARG A 393 -6.21 4.56 4.71
C ARG A 393 -6.22 4.51 3.19
N ALA A 394 -5.65 5.52 2.54
CA ALA A 394 -5.43 5.54 1.09
C ALA A 394 -4.20 4.70 0.65
N LYS A 395 -3.62 3.88 1.55
CA LYS A 395 -2.42 3.07 1.31
C LYS A 395 -1.22 3.90 0.88
N MET A 396 -1.12 5.12 1.41
CA MET A 396 0.00 6.00 1.20
C MET A 396 0.77 6.21 2.49
N VAL A 397 2.08 6.25 2.42
CA VAL A 397 3.00 6.51 3.54
C VAL A 397 3.79 7.77 3.20
N HIS A 398 3.92 8.70 4.14
CA HIS A 398 4.52 10.00 3.84
C HIS A 398 6.05 9.97 3.73
N ARG A 399 6.72 9.20 4.61
CA ARG A 399 8.19 9.00 4.64
C ARG A 399 9.07 10.16 5.13
N ASP A 400 8.55 11.37 5.24
CA ASP A 400 9.32 12.57 5.64
C ASP A 400 8.47 13.50 6.51
N LEU A 401 7.74 12.96 7.49
CA LEU A 401 6.95 13.79 8.38
C LEU A 401 7.86 14.60 9.31
N LYS A 402 7.71 15.92 9.25
CA LYS A 402 8.45 16.89 10.07
C LYS A 402 7.57 18.11 10.40
N PRO A 403 7.93 18.93 11.38
CA PRO A 403 7.07 20.05 11.83
C PRO A 403 6.83 21.13 10.77
N GLU A 404 7.67 21.21 9.74
CA GLU A 404 7.49 22.09 8.60
C GLU A 404 6.32 21.65 7.71
N ASN A 405 5.97 20.36 7.73
CA ASN A 405 4.90 19.79 6.89
C ASN A 405 3.51 19.96 7.49
N PHE A 406 3.38 20.53 8.69
CA PHE A 406 2.08 20.76 9.32
C PHE A 406 1.82 22.25 9.44
N ILE A 407 0.70 22.74 8.91
CA ILE A 407 0.21 24.10 9.13
C ILE A 407 -0.95 24.07 10.12
N ILE A 408 -0.85 24.91 11.15
CA ILE A 408 -1.91 25.19 12.12
C ILE A 408 -2.65 26.43 11.62
N ASN A 409 -3.92 26.27 11.23
CA ASN A 409 -4.75 27.39 10.82
C ASN A 409 -5.25 28.21 12.03
N ARG A 410 -5.95 29.33 11.76
CA ARG A 410 -6.49 30.21 12.80
C ARG A 410 -7.50 29.53 13.73
N ASP A 411 -8.20 28.51 13.24
CA ASP A 411 -9.17 27.72 14.02
C ASP A 411 -8.51 26.59 14.84
N GLY A 412 -7.18 26.45 14.77
CA GLY A 412 -6.42 25.40 15.45
C GLY A 412 -6.47 24.03 14.76
N VAL A 413 -7.01 23.97 13.55
CA VAL A 413 -6.99 22.77 12.70
C VAL A 413 -5.60 22.60 12.09
N VAL A 414 -5.07 21.39 12.19
CA VAL A 414 -3.80 21.03 11.55
C VAL A 414 -4.07 20.47 10.16
N LYS A 415 -3.38 21.03 9.17
CA LYS A 415 -3.37 20.56 7.78
C LYS A 415 -1.96 20.11 7.39
N LEU A 416 -1.88 18.93 6.78
CA LEU A 416 -0.63 18.36 6.26
C LEU A 416 -0.36 18.90 4.86
N ILE A 417 0.85 19.39 4.67
CA ILE A 417 1.40 19.95 3.42
C ILE A 417 2.64 19.16 3.00
N ASP A 418 2.99 19.24 1.71
CA ASP A 418 4.09 18.51 1.05
C ASP A 418 3.84 17.01 0.84
N PHE A 419 4.05 16.54 -0.39
CA PHE A 419 3.87 15.14 -0.80
C PHE A 419 5.09 14.57 -1.53
N GLY A 420 6.21 15.31 -1.58
CA GLY A 420 7.35 15.01 -2.45
C GLY A 420 8.02 13.65 -2.21
N THR A 421 7.87 13.08 -1.02
CA THR A 421 8.48 11.81 -0.62
C THR A 421 7.48 10.67 -0.47
N MET A 422 6.20 10.89 -0.79
CA MET A 422 5.15 9.89 -0.52
C MET A 422 5.34 8.58 -1.28
N LYS A 423 5.08 7.47 -0.58
CA LYS A 423 4.98 6.11 -1.12
C LYS A 423 3.52 5.73 -1.28
N ILE A 424 3.18 5.01 -2.35
CA ILE A 424 1.90 4.30 -2.47
C ILE A 424 2.18 2.80 -2.45
N THR A 425 1.59 2.09 -1.49
CA THR A 425 1.70 0.64 -1.40
C THR A 425 0.98 0.00 -2.59
N GLY A 426 1.71 -0.82 -3.38
CA GLY A 426 1.17 -1.53 -4.56
C GLY A 426 1.46 -0.88 -5.93
N ILE A 427 2.05 0.32 -5.96
CA ILE A 427 2.56 0.93 -7.21
C ILE A 427 4.02 0.53 -7.50
N GLU A 428 4.73 -0.04 -6.53
CA GLU A 428 6.11 -0.53 -6.71
C GLU A 428 6.22 -1.77 -7.64
N GLU A 429 5.11 -2.38 -8.08
CA GLU A 429 5.15 -3.39 -9.17
C GLU A 429 5.39 -2.74 -10.56
N ILE A 430 5.37 -1.41 -10.67
CA ILE A 430 5.24 -0.68 -11.95
C ILE A 430 6.55 -0.02 -12.37
N THR A 431 7.28 0.62 -11.45
CA THR A 431 8.59 1.25 -11.75
C THR A 431 9.49 1.28 -10.51
N PRO A 432 10.59 0.51 -10.46
CA PRO A 432 11.62 0.71 -9.45
C PRO A 432 12.45 1.93 -9.86
N VAL A 433 11.91 3.14 -9.69
CA VAL A 433 12.75 4.32 -9.76
C VAL A 433 13.74 4.21 -8.60
N LYS A 434 15.03 4.43 -8.87
CA LYS A 434 16.02 4.75 -7.84
C LYS A 434 15.57 6.06 -7.19
N ILE A 435 14.62 5.99 -6.28
CA ILE A 435 14.34 7.11 -5.37
C ILE A 435 15.67 7.30 -4.65
N ASP A 436 16.28 8.47 -4.87
CA ASP A 436 17.57 8.86 -4.31
C ASP A 436 17.78 8.30 -2.89
N GLU A 437 19.02 7.88 -2.64
CA GLU A 437 19.54 7.42 -1.36
C GLU A 437 19.17 8.42 -0.25
N LEU A 438 18.12 8.09 0.50
CA LEU A 438 17.46 8.94 1.50
C LEU A 438 16.87 10.26 0.96
N PRO A 439 15.81 10.78 1.59
CA PRO A 439 15.42 12.18 1.40
C PRO A 439 16.66 13.06 1.63
N LEU A 440 17.08 13.79 0.59
CA LEU A 440 18.14 14.79 0.67
C LEU A 440 17.64 15.95 1.54
N GLY A 441 17.71 15.78 2.87
CA GLY A 441 17.12 16.65 3.88
C GLY A 441 17.49 16.26 5.31
N ASP A 442 16.85 16.93 6.28
CA ASP A 442 17.11 16.76 7.71
C ASP A 442 16.70 15.35 8.19
N THR A 443 17.67 14.44 8.27
CA THR A 443 17.47 13.02 8.64
C THR A 443 17.00 12.81 10.08
N ASN A 444 16.81 13.89 10.83
CA ASN A 444 16.52 13.87 12.26
C ASN A 444 15.14 13.27 12.63
N TYR A 445 14.18 13.24 11.70
CA TYR A 445 12.83 12.69 11.94
C TYR A 445 12.58 11.35 11.24
N ILE A 446 13.55 10.86 10.47
CA ILE A 446 13.40 9.66 9.65
C ILE A 446 13.62 8.41 10.52
N ALA A 447 12.78 7.40 10.28
CA ALA A 447 12.86 6.14 11.01
C ALA A 447 14.10 5.31 10.60
N PRO A 448 14.76 4.60 11.55
CA PRO A 448 16.00 3.88 11.28
C PRO A 448 15.96 2.82 10.19
N GLU A 449 14.86 2.10 10.07
CA GLU A 449 14.65 1.08 9.06
C GLU A 449 14.66 1.66 7.64
N TYR A 450 14.22 2.92 7.47
CA TYR A 450 14.29 3.58 6.18
C TYR A 450 15.74 3.82 5.79
N ILE A 451 16.55 4.29 6.75
CA ILE A 451 17.96 4.63 6.52
C ILE A 451 18.82 3.39 6.26
N ILE A 452 18.56 2.30 6.99
CA ILE A 452 19.40 1.08 6.93
C ILE A 452 18.95 0.14 5.82
N HIS A 453 17.64 -0.05 5.68
CA HIS A 453 17.08 -1.13 4.85
C HIS A 453 16.27 -0.60 3.67
N ASN A 454 16.11 0.71 3.52
CA ASN A 454 15.23 1.34 2.53
C ASN A 454 13.77 0.82 2.61
N VAL A 455 13.36 0.34 3.80
CA VAL A 455 12.01 -0.17 4.05
C VAL A 455 11.21 0.89 4.79
N VAL A 456 10.00 1.17 4.31
CA VAL A 456 9.12 2.19 4.88
C VAL A 456 7.69 1.68 4.92
N ASP A 457 7.07 1.81 6.08
CA ASP A 457 5.67 1.47 6.34
C ASP A 457 5.00 2.54 7.22
N SER A 458 3.75 2.31 7.62
CA SER A 458 3.03 3.20 8.54
C SER A 458 3.70 3.36 9.91
N GLY A 459 4.51 2.39 10.33
CA GLY A 459 5.32 2.43 11.55
C GLY A 459 6.51 3.39 11.46
N SER A 460 7.00 3.67 10.25
CA SER A 460 7.99 4.73 10.02
C SER A 460 7.38 6.13 10.20
N ASP A 461 6.18 6.38 9.64
CA ASP A 461 5.47 7.64 9.88
C ASP A 461 5.12 7.82 11.37
N LEU A 462 4.83 6.72 12.09
CA LEU A 462 4.62 6.74 13.55
C LEU A 462 5.87 7.21 14.29
N PHE A 463 7.04 6.70 13.91
CA PHE A 463 8.31 7.13 14.50
C PHE A 463 8.54 8.63 14.29
N SER A 464 8.27 9.14 13.08
CA SER A 464 8.41 10.56 12.77
C SER A 464 7.46 11.42 13.61
N VAL A 465 6.17 11.05 13.68
CA VAL A 465 5.20 11.75 14.54
C VAL A 465 5.62 11.71 16.01
N ALA A 466 6.07 10.56 16.52
CA ALA A 466 6.56 10.44 17.89
C ALA A 466 7.80 11.31 18.16
N THR A 467 8.67 11.47 17.16
CA THR A 467 9.85 12.34 17.23
C THR A 467 9.45 13.81 17.35
N ILE A 468 8.44 14.23 16.59
CA ILE A 468 7.85 15.58 16.70
C ILE A 468 7.26 15.80 18.10
N ILE A 469 6.52 14.83 18.65
CA ILE A 469 5.98 14.92 20.02
C ILE A 469 7.10 15.03 21.06
N TYR A 470 8.14 14.21 20.91
CA TYR A 470 9.29 14.22 21.81
C TYR A 470 9.99 15.59 21.81
N GLU A 471 10.19 16.18 20.63
CA GLU A 471 10.81 17.49 20.48
C GLU A 471 9.93 18.61 21.05
N MET A 472 8.62 18.58 20.84
CA MET A 472 7.70 19.55 21.46
C MET A 472 7.79 19.56 22.98
N ILE A 473 8.07 18.40 23.60
CA ILE A 473 8.16 18.26 25.06
C ILE A 473 9.53 18.69 25.60
N THR A 474 10.60 18.38 24.87
CA THR A 474 11.98 18.50 25.38
C THR A 474 12.79 19.63 24.77
N GLY A 475 12.36 20.15 23.61
CA GLY A 475 13.15 21.03 22.74
C GLY A 475 14.38 20.35 22.13
N LYS A 476 14.47 19.01 22.19
CA LYS A 476 15.60 18.21 21.70
C LYS A 476 15.09 16.98 20.94
N LEU A 477 15.97 16.34 20.18
CA LEU A 477 15.67 15.07 19.49
C LEU A 477 15.90 13.87 20.42
N PRO A 478 15.19 12.74 20.21
CA PRO A 478 15.26 11.54 21.06
C PRO A 478 16.60 10.80 20.98
N TYR A 479 17.32 11.00 19.89
CA TYR A 479 18.63 10.43 19.61
C TYR A 479 19.60 11.54 19.25
N ASN A 480 20.90 11.31 19.49
CA ASN A 480 21.93 12.26 19.11
C ASN A 480 21.96 12.45 17.58
N ALA A 481 22.15 13.69 17.13
CA ALA A 481 22.24 14.01 15.72
C ALA A 481 23.35 13.19 15.04
N ILE A 482 22.99 12.52 13.95
CA ILE A 482 23.91 11.70 13.18
C ILE A 482 24.59 12.59 12.17
N LYS A 483 25.92 12.66 12.25
CA LYS A 483 26.73 13.57 11.42
C LYS A 483 26.76 13.19 9.94
N SER A 484 26.41 11.94 9.59
CA SER A 484 26.38 11.44 8.21
C SER A 484 25.52 10.17 8.09
N THR A 485 24.66 10.12 7.08
CA THR A 485 23.85 8.95 6.71
C THR A 485 24.71 7.72 6.37
N ARG A 486 25.95 7.93 5.88
CA ARG A 486 26.89 6.84 5.57
C ARG A 486 27.42 6.11 6.80
N ASP A 487 27.39 6.74 7.97
CA ASP A 487 27.87 6.15 9.23
C ASP A 487 26.77 5.43 10.01
N TYR A 488 25.53 5.45 9.51
CA TYR A 488 24.35 4.98 10.22
C TYR A 488 24.41 3.50 10.64
N PRO A 489 24.82 2.53 9.79
CA PRO A 489 24.91 1.12 10.18
C PRO A 489 25.94 0.88 11.30
N LYS A 490 27.01 1.68 11.36
CA LYS A 490 28.06 1.60 12.39
C LYS A 490 27.65 2.23 13.72
N GLN A 491 26.67 3.13 13.69
CA GLN A 491 26.20 3.88 14.86
C GLN A 491 24.90 3.32 15.45
N PHE A 492 24.25 2.32 14.82
CA PHE A 492 23.01 1.72 15.31
C PHE A 492 23.09 1.26 16.78
N GLY A 493 24.22 0.68 17.20
CA GLY A 493 24.47 0.30 18.60
C GLY A 493 24.66 1.46 19.59
N LYS A 494 24.72 2.71 19.10
CA LYS A 494 24.84 3.95 19.89
C LYS A 494 23.53 4.74 20.00
N TRP A 495 22.43 4.21 19.47
CA TRP A 495 21.10 4.81 19.56
C TRP A 495 20.52 4.63 20.96
N GLU A 496 21.01 5.45 21.89
CA GLU A 496 20.49 5.48 23.25
C GLU A 496 19.38 6.52 23.35
N TYR A 497 18.16 6.04 23.58
CA TYR A 497 17.00 6.89 23.82
C TYR A 497 17.24 7.78 25.03
N GLN A 498 17.15 9.09 24.83
CA GLN A 498 17.27 10.07 25.90
C GLN A 498 15.93 10.21 26.61
N SER A 499 15.85 9.84 27.89
CA SER A 499 14.60 9.95 28.66
C SER A 499 14.12 11.39 28.77
N ILE A 500 12.83 11.63 28.49
CA ILE A 500 12.23 12.96 28.62
C ILE A 500 12.24 13.45 30.07
N LEU A 501 12.28 12.55 31.06
CA LEU A 501 12.34 12.90 32.48
C LEU A 501 13.62 13.67 32.84
N LYS A 502 14.69 13.51 32.05
CA LYS A 502 15.96 14.22 32.22
C LYS A 502 16.01 15.55 31.45
N LEU A 503 15.24 15.67 30.38
CA LEU A 503 15.38 16.76 29.40
C LEU A 503 14.22 17.76 29.40
N ALA A 504 13.03 17.35 29.81
CA ALA A 504 11.86 18.21 29.86
C ALA A 504 12.05 19.38 30.84
N LYS A 505 11.46 20.53 30.51
CA LYS A 505 11.52 21.76 31.32
C LYS A 505 10.12 22.33 31.53
N PRO A 506 9.57 22.33 32.77
CA PRO A 506 10.09 21.66 33.97
C PRO A 506 9.80 20.15 33.97
N PRO A 507 10.73 19.31 34.46
CA PRO A 507 10.59 17.85 34.45
C PRO A 507 9.48 17.34 35.39
N GLU A 508 9.12 18.12 36.41
CA GLU A 508 8.14 17.77 37.45
C GLU A 508 6.70 17.64 36.91
N ASN A 509 6.42 18.23 35.74
CA ASN A 509 5.08 18.24 35.13
C ASN A 509 4.82 17.05 34.20
N ILE A 510 5.78 16.12 34.06
CA ILE A 510 5.67 14.99 33.14
C ILE A 510 5.59 13.67 33.92
N PRO A 511 4.46 12.96 33.84
CA PRO A 511 4.35 11.63 34.42
C PRO A 511 5.34 10.64 33.78
N SER A 512 5.95 9.78 34.59
CA SER A 512 6.94 8.78 34.12
C SER A 512 6.43 7.82 33.04
N TRP A 513 5.12 7.59 32.99
CA TRP A 513 4.52 6.75 31.95
C TRP A 513 4.57 7.40 30.55
N VAL A 514 4.60 8.74 30.45
CA VAL A 514 4.74 9.44 29.17
C VAL A 514 6.08 9.11 28.51
N ASP A 515 7.14 9.04 29.31
CA ASP A 515 8.45 8.61 28.85
C ASP A 515 8.43 7.17 28.34
N THR A 516 7.71 6.27 29.03
CA THR A 516 7.56 4.86 28.59
C THR A 516 6.82 4.76 27.26
N VAL A 517 5.76 5.57 27.06
CA VAL A 517 4.99 5.61 25.82
C VAL A 517 5.87 6.07 24.64
N LEU A 518 6.61 7.17 24.83
CA LEU A 518 7.50 7.70 23.79
C LEU A 518 8.68 6.77 23.53
N LYS A 519 9.28 6.18 24.56
CA LYS A 519 10.34 5.17 24.40
C LYS A 519 9.90 3.97 23.56
N LYS A 520 8.64 3.52 23.73
CA LYS A 520 8.06 2.46 22.90
C LYS A 520 7.82 2.94 21.47
N ALA A 521 7.21 4.10 21.28
CA ALA A 521 6.92 4.65 19.95
C ALA A 521 8.20 4.93 19.13
N LEU A 522 9.29 5.30 19.81
CA LEU A 522 10.58 5.62 19.22
C LEU A 522 11.55 4.44 19.19
N ALA A 523 11.11 3.21 19.49
CA ALA A 523 12.02 2.06 19.47
C ALA A 523 12.72 1.91 18.10
N PRO A 524 14.06 1.77 18.03
CA PRO A 524 14.75 1.71 16.74
C PRO A 524 14.29 0.55 15.87
N ASN A 525 13.98 -0.60 16.46
CA ASN A 525 13.38 -1.73 15.77
C ASN A 525 11.85 -1.55 15.68
N PRO A 526 11.26 -1.53 14.46
CA PRO A 526 9.81 -1.37 14.24
C PRO A 526 8.95 -2.39 14.98
N LEU A 527 9.43 -3.62 15.19
CA LEU A 527 8.68 -4.70 15.87
C LEU A 527 8.37 -4.36 17.33
N TYR A 528 9.15 -3.49 17.96
CA TYR A 528 8.93 -3.06 19.34
C TYR A 528 8.07 -1.78 19.43
N ARG A 529 7.68 -1.17 18.30
CA ARG A 529 6.78 -0.01 18.26
C ARG A 529 5.32 -0.42 18.33
N TYR A 530 4.46 0.58 18.41
CA TYR A 530 3.02 0.40 18.19
C TYR A 530 2.77 0.02 16.73
N GLN A 531 1.89 -0.96 16.50
CA GLN A 531 1.51 -1.38 15.16
C GLN A 531 0.48 -0.42 14.54
N VAL A 532 -0.29 0.28 15.39
CA VAL A 532 -1.33 1.20 14.95
C VAL A 532 -1.17 2.55 15.65
N MET A 533 -1.20 3.64 14.88
CA MET A 533 -1.06 5.02 15.39
C MET A 533 -2.10 5.38 16.47
N SER A 534 -3.30 4.79 16.41
CA SER A 534 -4.35 5.02 17.41
C SER A 534 -4.01 4.44 18.79
N GLU A 535 -3.20 3.38 18.87
CA GLU A 535 -2.73 2.85 20.15
C GLU A 535 -1.76 3.84 20.81
N PHE A 536 -0.82 4.38 20.03
CA PHE A 536 0.08 5.45 20.49
C PHE A 536 -0.70 6.68 20.98
N GLN A 537 -1.69 7.13 20.21
CA GLN A 537 -2.59 8.23 20.59
C GLN A 537 -3.31 7.98 21.91
N ALA A 538 -3.87 6.78 22.07
CA ALA A 538 -4.63 6.41 23.26
C ALA A 538 -3.72 6.34 24.49
N ASP A 539 -2.56 5.66 24.39
CA ASP A 539 -1.63 5.49 25.50
C ASP A 539 -1.00 6.82 25.95
N LEU A 540 -0.83 7.81 25.07
CA LEU A 540 -0.33 9.13 25.45
C LEU A 540 -1.37 9.97 26.25
N ARG A 541 -2.66 9.64 26.12
CA ARG A 541 -3.75 10.24 26.92
C ARG A 541 -4.00 9.46 28.21
N LYS A 542 -4.15 8.14 28.09
CA LYS A 542 -4.47 7.23 29.19
C LYS A 542 -3.63 5.96 29.05
N PRO A 543 -2.59 5.78 29.88
CA PRO A 543 -1.71 4.63 29.74
C PRO A 543 -2.44 3.33 30.06
N SER A 544 -2.18 2.28 29.27
CA SER A 544 -2.62 0.91 29.57
C SER A 544 -2.05 0.39 30.90
N SER A 545 -2.78 -0.53 31.55
CA SER A 545 -2.40 -1.10 32.86
C SER A 545 -1.02 -1.77 32.85
N THR A 546 -0.64 -2.37 31.72
CA THR A 546 0.67 -3.00 31.49
C THR A 546 1.80 -1.96 31.42
N LEU A 547 1.58 -0.82 30.76
CA LEU A 547 2.54 0.28 30.73
C LEU A 547 2.70 0.95 32.08
N ILE A 548 1.62 1.10 32.85
CA ILE A 548 1.68 1.62 34.23
C ILE A 548 2.54 0.71 35.11
N ALA A 549 2.42 -0.62 34.95
CA ALA A 549 3.25 -1.57 35.69
C ALA A 549 4.75 -1.45 35.32
N SER A 550 5.07 -1.32 34.03
CA SER A 550 6.44 -1.09 33.54
C SER A 550 7.00 0.27 33.98
N ALA A 551 6.19 1.33 33.99
CA ALA A 551 6.60 2.64 34.46
C ALA A 551 6.86 2.69 35.98
N LYS A 552 6.26 1.78 36.76
CA LYS A 552 6.49 1.64 38.21
C LYS A 552 7.77 0.88 38.56
N SER A 553 8.32 0.06 37.65
CA SER A 553 9.58 -0.65 37.89
C SER A 553 10.83 0.20 37.68
N VAL A 554 10.70 1.44 37.20
CA VAL A 554 11.82 2.38 37.07
C VAL A 554 12.29 2.82 38.48
N PRO A 555 13.60 2.73 38.80
CA PRO A 555 14.14 3.11 40.10
C PRO A 555 13.76 4.54 40.53
N LEU A 556 13.56 4.76 41.83
CA LEU A 556 13.11 6.05 42.37
C LEU A 556 14.09 7.21 42.06
N ILE A 557 15.40 6.90 42.03
CA ILE A 557 16.47 7.84 41.66
C ILE A 557 16.34 8.35 40.22
N GLU A 558 15.83 7.53 39.31
CA GLU A 558 15.58 7.91 37.91
C GLU A 558 14.22 8.60 37.74
N ARG A 559 13.23 8.21 38.54
CA ARG A 559 11.85 8.70 38.44
C ARG A 559 11.64 10.08 39.11
N ASN A 560 12.25 10.32 40.26
CA ASN A 560 12.22 11.59 40.97
C ASN A 560 13.50 11.74 41.81
N PRO A 561 14.61 12.23 41.21
CA PRO A 561 15.90 12.30 41.87
C PRO A 561 15.84 13.18 43.14
N LEU A 562 15.03 14.25 43.13
CA LEU A 562 14.87 15.13 44.29
C LEU A 562 14.26 14.40 45.48
N ARG A 563 13.15 13.67 45.28
CA ARG A 563 12.52 12.87 46.35
C ARG A 563 13.41 11.75 46.84
N PHE A 564 14.17 11.11 45.94
CA PHE A 564 15.14 10.10 46.35
C PHE A 564 16.15 10.69 47.34
N TRP A 565 16.78 11.81 46.99
CA TRP A 565 17.73 12.47 47.89
C TRP A 565 17.08 12.99 49.18
N GLN A 566 15.85 13.52 49.13
CA GLN A 566 15.11 13.90 50.34
C GLN A 566 14.89 12.71 51.29
N VAL A 567 14.47 11.56 50.78
CA VAL A 567 14.24 10.35 51.57
C VAL A 567 15.55 9.78 52.10
N THR A 568 16.59 9.72 51.27
CA THR A 568 17.92 9.25 51.69
C THR A 568 18.51 10.16 52.77
N SER A 569 18.43 11.48 52.60
CA SER A 569 18.89 12.44 53.61
C SER A 569 18.08 12.35 54.90
N ALA A 570 16.75 12.16 54.83
CA ALA A 570 15.92 11.96 56.01
C ALA A 570 16.26 10.67 56.76
N LEU A 571 16.50 9.56 56.04
CA LEU A 571 16.93 8.30 56.62
C LEU A 571 18.31 8.42 57.28
N LEU A 572 19.26 9.07 56.61
CA LEU A 572 20.59 9.32 57.17
C LEU A 572 20.51 10.20 58.43
N LEU A 573 19.65 11.23 58.43
CA LEU A 573 19.42 12.06 59.61
C LEU A 573 18.86 11.24 60.79
N ILE A 574 17.89 10.34 60.53
CA ILE A 574 17.36 9.44 61.56
C ILE A 574 18.47 8.54 62.11
N ILE A 575 19.31 7.96 61.25
CA ILE A 575 20.43 7.12 61.68
C ILE A 575 21.39 7.91 62.58
N VAL A 576 21.77 9.13 62.18
CA VAL A 576 22.65 9.99 62.98
C VAL A 576 22.02 10.32 64.33
N ILE A 577 20.72 10.67 64.36
CA ILE A 577 20.01 10.94 65.61
C ILE A 577 19.98 9.69 66.50
N THR A 578 19.69 8.51 65.95
CA THR A 578 19.68 7.26 66.73
C THR A 578 21.05 6.90 67.27
N GLN A 579 22.12 7.05 66.48
CA GLN A 579 23.49 6.83 66.93
C GLN A 579 23.86 7.80 68.05
N TRP A 580 23.52 9.07 67.90
CA TRP A 580 23.75 10.09 68.91
C TRP A 580 23.04 9.75 70.23
N VAL A 581 21.76 9.37 70.17
CA VAL A 581 21.03 8.90 71.35
C VAL A 581 21.73 7.71 71.99
N THR A 582 22.03 6.64 71.23
CA THR A 582 22.69 5.44 71.78
C THR A 582 24.11 5.65 72.33
N TYR A 583 24.80 6.72 71.93
CA TYR A 583 26.16 7.01 72.40
C TYR A 583 26.16 7.91 73.65
N PHE A 584 25.08 8.68 73.86
CA PHE A 584 24.97 9.67 74.95
C PHE A 584 23.91 9.31 76.00
N THR A 585 23.20 8.20 75.84
CA THR A 585 22.42 7.49 76.89
C THR A 585 23.05 6.16 77.19
#